data_AF-A0A1A8J5D4-F1
#
_entry.id   AF-A0A1A8J5D4-F1
#
_cell.length_a   1.000
_cell.length_b   1.000
_cell.length_c   1.000
_cell.angle_alpha   90.00
_cell.angle_beta   90.00
_cell.angle_gamma   90.00
#
_symmetry.space_group_name_H-M   'P 1'
#
loop_
_entity.id
_entity.type
_entity.pdbx_description
1 polymer ?
#
loop_
_entity_poly.entity_id
_entity_poly.type
_entity_poly.pdbx_seq_one_letter_code
_entity_poly.pdbx_strand_id
1 'polypeptide(L)'
;HTSGLPDFGKLLKIAIIDGKVSFIIAPYHVWYLEHLQSYELVEKQPSVLQIVEPHELNGFQPLYPYTRAGKVIVTPKAFLLH
;
A
#
# COMPACT_ATOMS: atom_id res chain seq x y z
N HIS A 1 10.25 3.53 -11.51
CA HIS A 1 9.19 3.30 -12.51
C HIS A 1 8.57 1.93 -12.26
N THR A 2 7.42 1.91 -11.60
CA THR A 2 6.51 0.76 -11.55
C THR A 2 5.83 0.65 -12.91
N SER A 3 5.79 -0.53 -13.51
CA SER A 3 5.26 -0.78 -14.87
C SER A 3 3.73 -0.62 -14.96
N GLY A 4 3.18 0.50 -14.45
CA GLY A 4 1.74 0.77 -14.34
C GLY A 4 1.05 0.19 -13.10
N LEU A 5 1.80 -0.49 -12.22
CA LEU A 5 1.26 -1.04 -10.96
C LEU A 5 1.14 0.05 -9.88
N PRO A 6 0.11 -0.03 -9.01
CA PRO A 6 -0.01 0.85 -7.87
C PRO A 6 1.14 0.66 -6.88
N ASP A 7 1.57 1.75 -6.26
CA ASP A 7 2.53 1.73 -5.16
C ASP A 7 1.79 1.54 -3.82
N PHE A 8 2.34 0.67 -2.97
CA PHE A 8 1.83 0.43 -1.62
C PHE A 8 2.90 0.73 -0.58
N GLY A 9 2.47 1.24 0.57
CA GLY A 9 3.34 1.46 1.72
C GLY A 9 2.63 1.17 3.03
N LYS A 10 3.38 0.63 4.00
CA LYS A 10 2.92 0.45 5.38
C LYS A 10 3.06 1.77 6.10
N LEU A 11 1.96 2.31 6.62
CA LEU A 11 2.03 3.47 7.50
C LEU A 11 2.75 3.10 8.80
N LEU A 12 3.84 3.80 9.10
CA LEU A 12 4.60 3.61 10.34
C LEU A 12 4.25 4.69 11.35
N LYS A 13 4.21 5.96 10.90
CA LYS A 13 3.94 7.12 11.74
C LYS A 13 3.25 8.23 10.95
N ILE A 14 2.44 9.01 11.65
CA ILE A 14 1.91 10.28 11.18
C ILE A 14 2.73 11.38 11.86
N ALA A 15 3.20 12.36 11.08
CA ALA A 15 3.99 13.48 11.57
C ALA A 15 3.34 14.81 11.16
N ILE A 16 3.53 15.84 11.98
CA ILE A 16 3.18 17.21 11.64
C ILE A 16 4.49 17.97 11.45
N ILE A 17 4.77 18.40 10.22
CA ILE A 17 5.99 19.12 9.84
C ILE A 17 5.56 20.47 9.30
N ASP A 18 5.96 21.55 9.96
CA ASP A 18 5.60 22.93 9.58
C ASP A 18 4.08 23.13 9.37
N GLY A 19 3.29 22.59 10.30
CA GLY A 19 1.82 22.66 10.25
C GLY A 19 1.15 21.78 9.19
N LYS A 20 1.92 21.00 8.41
CA LYS A 20 1.39 20.06 7.41
C LYS A 20 1.44 18.63 7.91
N VAL A 21 0.43 17.84 7.56
CA VAL A 21 0.39 16.41 7.86
C VAL A 21 1.24 15.65 6.84
N SER A 22 2.13 14.79 7.32
CA SER A 22 2.94 13.90 6.51
C SER A 22 2.90 12.48 7.07
N PHE A 23 3.05 11.49 6.21
CA PHE A 23 3.06 10.07 6.55
C PHE A 23 4.45 9.49 6.32
N ILE A 24 5.00 8.86 7.36
CA ILE A 24 6.22 8.06 7.25
C ILE A 24 5.81 6.63 6.95
N ILE A 25 6.24 6.11 5.80
CA ILE A 25 5.86 4.80 5.29
C ILE A 25 7.08 3.90 5.04
N ALA A 26 6.89 2.60 5.22
CA ALA A 26 7.78 1.57 4.67
C ALA A 26 7.19 1.07 3.34
N PRO A 27 7.86 1.28 2.20
CA PRO A 27 7.34 0.89 0.89
C PRO A 27 7.42 -0.62 0.64
N TYR A 28 6.53 -1.13 -0.20
CA TYR A 28 6.53 -2.53 -0.65
C TYR A 28 7.05 -2.68 -2.08
N HIS A 29 7.57 -3.87 -2.41
CA HIS A 29 7.53 -4.42 -3.75
C HIS A 29 6.17 -5.07 -3.98
N VAL A 30 5.67 -4.95 -5.20
CA VAL A 30 4.28 -5.27 -5.54
C VAL A 30 4.25 -6.19 -6.74
N TRP A 31 3.46 -7.26 -6.64
CA TRP A 31 3.19 -8.19 -7.74
C TRP A 31 1.69 -8.37 -7.90
N TYR A 32 1.18 -8.17 -9.11
CA TYR A 32 -0.22 -8.44 -9.39
C TYR A 32 -0.45 -9.93 -9.59
N LEU A 33 -1.40 -10.49 -8.85
CA LEU A 33 -1.83 -11.88 -8.91
C LEU A 33 -3.15 -11.95 -9.70
N GLU A 34 -3.05 -12.12 -11.02
CA GLU A 34 -4.20 -12.05 -11.94
C GLU A 34 -5.36 -12.97 -11.54
N HIS A 35 -5.06 -14.22 -11.20
CA HIS A 35 -6.04 -15.24 -10.82
C HIS A 35 -6.83 -14.91 -9.53
N LEU A 36 -6.32 -13.99 -8.69
CA LEU A 36 -7.00 -13.52 -7.48
C LEU A 36 -7.48 -12.08 -7.60
N GLN A 37 -7.17 -11.40 -8.70
CA GLN A 37 -7.34 -9.95 -8.85
C GLN A 37 -6.82 -9.17 -7.64
N SER A 38 -5.68 -9.61 -7.12
CA SER A 38 -5.09 -9.12 -5.86
C SER A 38 -3.63 -8.73 -6.07
N TYR A 39 -3.02 -8.07 -5.08
CA TYR A 39 -1.61 -7.71 -5.10
C TYR A 39 -0.86 -8.38 -3.95
N GLU A 40 0.23 -9.09 -4.26
CA GLU A 40 1.18 -9.57 -3.25
C GLU A 40 2.13 -8.43 -2.87
N LEU A 41 2.29 -8.22 -1.56
CA LEU A 41 3.15 -7.20 -0.98
C LEU A 41 4.37 -7.86 -0.33
N VAL A 42 5.56 -7.42 -0.74
CA VAL A 42 6.84 -7.86 -0.16
C VAL A 42 7.54 -6.64 0.40
N GLU A 43 7.86 -6.64 1.70
CA GLU A 43 8.53 -5.49 2.34
C GLU A 43 9.85 -5.16 1.61
N LYS A 44 10.05 -3.88 1.26
CA LYS A 44 11.38 -3.41 0.88
C LYS A 44 12.28 -3.40 2.11
N GLN A 45 13.61 -3.35 1.91
CA GLN A 45 14.56 -3.33 3.02
C GLN A 45 14.20 -2.24 4.04
N PRO A 46 14.24 -2.52 5.36
CA PRO A 46 13.74 -1.62 6.41
C PRO A 46 14.38 -0.24 6.45
N SER A 47 15.58 -0.08 5.89
CA SER A 47 16.32 1.19 5.82
C SER A 47 15.73 2.19 4.82
N VAL A 48 14.79 1.77 3.96
CA VAL A 48 14.18 2.64 2.96
C VAL A 48 12.83 3.12 3.49
N LEU A 49 12.82 4.26 4.18
CA LEU A 49 11.59 4.95 4.57
C LEU A 49 11.26 6.05 3.56
N GLN A 50 9.97 6.29 3.34
CA GLN A 50 9.50 7.40 2.52
C GLN A 50 8.59 8.30 3.34
N ILE A 51 8.63 9.60 3.02
CA ILE A 51 7.69 10.58 3.52
C ILE A 51 6.76 10.90 2.36
N VAL A 52 5.45 10.79 2.60
CA VAL A 52 4.43 11.15 1.62
C VAL A 52 3.40 12.07 2.26
N GLU A 53 2.89 13.02 1.50
CA GLU A 53 1.81 13.91 1.89
C GLU A 53 0.44 13.35 1.48
N PRO A 54 -0.66 13.73 2.16
CA PRO A 54 -2.00 13.25 1.84
C PRO A 54 -2.41 13.45 0.37
N HIS A 55 -1.93 14.52 -0.27
CA HIS A 55 -2.28 14.83 -1.66
C HIS A 55 -1.59 13.91 -2.68
N GLU A 56 -0.55 13.17 -2.27
CA GLU A 56 0.15 12.16 -3.07
C GLU A 56 -0.50 10.76 -2.96
N LEU A 57 -1.54 10.62 -2.12
CA LEU A 57 -2.28 9.37 -1.95
C LEU A 57 -3.50 9.34 -2.88
N ASN A 58 -3.41 8.52 -3.93
CA ASN A 58 -4.37 8.52 -5.03
C ASN A 58 -5.42 7.40 -4.91
N GLY A 59 -5.22 6.47 -3.97
CA GLY A 59 -6.02 5.25 -3.82
C GLY A 59 -7.19 5.46 -2.86
N PHE A 60 -8.38 5.74 -3.40
CA PHE A 60 -9.60 5.89 -2.61
C PHE A 60 -10.40 4.60 -2.45
N GLN A 61 -10.00 3.52 -3.11
CA GLN A 61 -10.67 2.23 -2.98
C GLN A 61 -10.24 1.53 -1.70
N PRO A 62 -11.20 1.10 -0.85
CA PRO A 62 -10.88 0.32 0.33
C PRO A 62 -10.20 -0.98 -0.08
N LEU A 63 -9.12 -1.32 0.61
CA LEU A 63 -8.37 -2.56 0.41
C LEU A 63 -8.61 -3.50 1.59
N TYR A 64 -8.65 -4.79 1.33
CA TYR A 64 -8.71 -5.82 2.37
C TYR A 64 -7.39 -6.61 2.40
N PRO A 65 -6.60 -6.50 3.49
CA PRO A 65 -5.39 -7.30 3.65
C PRO A 65 -5.72 -8.69 4.16
N TYR A 66 -5.02 -9.70 3.65
CA TYR A 66 -5.05 -11.07 4.16
C TYR A 66 -3.70 -11.75 3.98
N THR A 67 -3.48 -12.83 4.72
CA THR A 67 -2.24 -13.62 4.64
C THR A 67 -2.54 -14.97 4.02
N ARG A 68 -1.70 -15.39 3.06
CA ARG A 68 -1.76 -16.73 2.45
C ARG A 68 -0.34 -17.29 2.36
N ALA A 69 -0.10 -18.43 3.00
CA ALA A 69 1.22 -19.07 3.03
C ALA A 69 2.36 -18.12 3.44
N GLY A 70 2.13 -17.28 4.46
CA GLY A 70 3.11 -16.31 4.97
C GLY A 70 3.29 -15.04 4.13
N LYS A 71 2.59 -14.91 3.00
CA LYS A 71 2.63 -13.72 2.14
C LYS A 71 1.50 -12.77 2.45
N VAL A 72 1.80 -11.47 2.49
CA VAL A 72 0.79 -10.42 2.62
C VAL A 72 0.18 -10.16 1.25
N ILE A 73 -1.14 -10.24 1.15
CA ILE A 73 -1.89 -9.97 -0.07
C ILE A 73 -2.94 -8.90 0.25
N VAL A 74 -3.15 -7.98 -0.68
CA VAL A 74 -4.23 -7.00 -0.61
C VAL A 74 -5.15 -7.15 -1.82
N THR A 75 -6.45 -7.11 -1.57
CA THR A 75 -7.46 -7.10 -2.64
C THR A 75 -8.30 -5.83 -2.55
N PRO A 76 -8.73 -5.24 -3.68
CA PRO A 76 -9.78 -4.24 -3.67
C PRO A 76 -11.03 -4.82 -3.01
N LYS A 77 -11.64 -4.07 -2.08
CA LYS A 77 -12.89 -4.47 -1.45
C LYS A 77 -14.00 -4.28 -2.48
N ALA A 78 -14.47 -5.39 -3.04
CA ALA A 78 -15.69 -5.42 -3.84
C ALA A 78 -16.90 -5.33 -2.91
N PHE A 79 -17.76 -4.34 -3.13
CA PHE A 79 -19.11 -4.38 -2.58
C PHE A 79 -19.95 -5.29 -3.48
N LEU A 80 -20.24 -6.49 -3.01
CA LEU A 80 -21.30 -7.29 -3.63
C LEU A 80 -22.62 -6.65 -3.21
N LEU A 81 -23.31 -5.99 -4.15
CA LEU A 81 -24.71 -5.62 -3.98
C LEU A 81 -25.49 -6.93 -3.88
N HIS A 82 -25.93 -7.27 -2.68
CA HIS A 82 -26.88 -8.35 -2.43
C HIS A 82 -28.31 -7.90 -2.78
#